data_AF-A0A520VB43-F1
#
_entry.id   AF-A0A520VB43-F1
#
_cell.length_a   1.000
_cell.length_b   1.000
_cell.length_c   1.000
_cell.angle_alpha   90.00
_cell.angle_beta   90.00
_cell.angle_gamma   90.00
#
_symmetry.space_group_name_H-M   'P 1'
#
loop_
_entity.id
_entity.type
_entity.pdbx_description
1 polymer ?
#
loop_
_entity_poly.entity_id
_entity_poly.type
_entity_poly.pdbx_seq_one_letter_code
_entity_poly.pdbx_strand_id
1 'polypeptide(L)' 'MIGGLGVGELVIILVIVLLIFGPNKLGDVGSAIGRGISGFKKAMQDKDSDEDKDEDPKG' A
#
# COMPACT_ATOMS: atom_id res chain seq x y z
N MET A 1 -13.59 30.07 7.93
CA MET A 1 -12.99 29.23 6.88
C MET A 1 -12.30 28.07 7.56
N ILE A 2 -12.99 26.94 7.70
CA ILE A 2 -12.43 25.69 8.21
C ILE A 2 -11.94 24.94 6.97
N GLY A 3 -10.71 25.23 6.57
CA GLY A 3 -10.02 24.49 5.52
C GLY A 3 -9.45 23.22 6.13
N GLY A 4 -9.83 22.05 5.59
CA GLY A 4 -9.34 20.75 6.06
C GLY A 4 -7.82 20.66 6.05
N LEU A 5 -7.28 19.73 6.83
CA LEU A 5 -5.86 19.41 6.94
C LEU A 5 -5.15 19.53 5.59
N GLY A 6 -4.47 20.66 5.41
CA GLY A 6 -3.75 20.94 4.17
C GLY A 6 -2.51 20.07 4.07
N VAL A 7 -1.96 19.96 2.86
CA VAL A 7 -0.70 19.23 2.62
C VAL A 7 0.42 19.70 3.55
N GLY A 8 0.50 21.01 3.84
CA GLY A 8 1.49 21.55 4.78
C GLY A 8 1.36 21.03 6.21
N GLU A 9 0.13 20.86 6.71
CA GLU A 9 -0.12 20.39 8.07
C GLU A 9 0.18 18.90 8.20
N LEU A 10 -0.15 18.12 7.17
CA LEU A 10 0.24 16.70 7.08
C LEU A 10 1.77 16.53 7.08
N VAL A 11 2.51 17.41 6.39
CA VAL A 11 3.98 17.37 6.39
C VAL A 11 4.54 17.67 7.80
N ILE A 12 3.99 18.65 8.51
CA ILE A 12 4.42 18.97 9.89
C ILE A 12 4.18 17.77 10.81
N ILE A 13 3.00 17.15 10.74
CA ILE A 13 2.69 15.94 11.53
C ILE A 13 3.67 14.81 11.18
N LEU A 14 3.95 14.59 9.89
CA LEU A 14 4.89 13.59 9.44
C LEU A 14 6.30 13.83 10.01
N VAL A 15 6.77 15.07 10.02
CA VAL A 15 8.07 15.43 10.61
C VAL A 15 8.10 15.12 12.10
N ILE A 16 7.04 15.45 12.86
CA ILE A 16 6.97 15.13 14.29
C ILE A 16 7.00 13.62 14.53
N VAL A 17 6.23 12.85 13.75
CA VAL A 17 6.21 11.39 13.81
C VAL A 17 7.61 10.83 13.51
N LEU A 18 8.30 11.36 12.49
CA LEU A 18 9.66 10.97 12.15
C LEU A 18 10.68 11.31 13.23
N LEU A 19 10.50 12.40 13.99
CA LEU A 19 11.38 12.72 15.13
C LEU A 19 11.18 11.75 16.30
N ILE A 20 9.94 11.32 16.57
CA ILE A 20 9.64 10.39 17.66
C ILE A 20 10.10 8.96 17.32
N PHE A 21 9.74 8.47 16.13
CA PHE A 21 9.98 7.08 15.74
C PHE A 21 11.28 6.88 14.96
N GLY A 22 11.82 7.93 14.36
CA GLY A 22 12.95 7.88 13.44
C GLY A 22 12.53 7.45 12.02
N PRO A 23 13.23 7.91 10.97
CA PRO A 23 12.97 7.49 9.59
C PRO A 23 13.21 5.99 9.36
N ASN A 24 14.17 5.39 10.07
CA ASN A 24 14.47 3.96 9.95
C ASN A 24 13.26 3.09 10.34
N LYS A 25 12.58 3.43 11.45
CA LYS A 25 11.45 2.64 11.93
C LYS A 25 10.23 2.75 11.02
N LEU A 26 9.99 3.93 10.44
CA LEU A 26 8.98 4.11 9.40
C LEU A 26 9.32 3.32 8.13
N GLY A 27 10.59 3.30 7.72
CA GLY A 27 11.08 2.53 6.58
C GLY A 27 10.94 1.01 6.76
N ASP A 28 11.24 0.48 7.95
CA ASP A 28 11.10 -0.93 8.28
C ASP A 28 9.64 -1.39 8.22
N VAL A 29 8.74 -0.59 8.82
CA VAL A 29 7.29 -0.84 8.80
C VAL A 29 6.74 -0.73 7.38
N GLY A 30 7.11 0.31 6.63
CA GLY A 30 6.71 0.48 5.24
C GLY A 30 7.19 -0.66 4.35
N SER A 31 8.41 -1.17 4.57
CA SER A 31 8.95 -2.31 3.84
C SER A 31 8.19 -3.61 4.16
N ALA A 32 7.84 -3.84 5.43
CA ALA A 32 7.04 -4.99 5.84
C ALA A 32 5.63 -4.96 5.24
N ILE A 33 4.95 -3.80 5.31
CA ILE A 33 3.63 -3.59 4.72
C ILE A 33 3.71 -3.73 3.19
N GLY A 34 4.73 -3.15 2.54
CA GLY A 34 4.91 -3.21 1.10
C GLY A 34 5.09 -4.63 0.59
N ARG A 35 5.85 -5.48 1.29
CA ARG A 35 5.95 -6.91 0.99
C ARG A 35 4.60 -7.62 1.12
N GLY A 36 3.83 -7.33 2.16
CA GLY A 36 2.49 -7.88 2.36
C GLY A 36 1.52 -7.49 1.24
N ILE A 37 1.46 -6.21 0.88
CA ILE A 37 0.63 -5.70 -0.21
C ILE A 37 1.07 -6.29 -1.55
N SER A 38 2.37 -6.42 -1.81
CA SER A 38 2.89 -7.02 -3.04
C SER A 38 2.49 -8.49 -3.18
N GLY A 39 2.60 -9.26 -2.09
CA GLY A 39 2.14 -10.66 -2.06
C GLY A 39 0.63 -10.79 -2.26
N PHE A 40 -0.14 -9.93 -1.60
CA PHE A 40 -1.59 -9.87 -1.76
C PHE A 40 -2.00 -9.53 -3.20
N LYS A 41 -1.36 -8.53 -3.81
CA LYS A 41 -1.60 -8.15 -5.21
C LYS A 41 -1.31 -9.29 -6.18
N LYS A 42 -0.20 -10.03 -5.98
CA LYS A 42 0.12 -11.20 -6.82
C LYS A 42 -0.92 -12.31 -6.68
N ALA A 43 -1.33 -12.63 -5.45
CA ALA A 43 -2.33 -13.67 -5.22
C ALA A 43 -3.71 -13.31 -5.82
N MET A 44 -4.09 -12.03 -5.83
CA MET A 44 -5.29 -11.57 -6.53
C MET A 44 -5.14 -11.69 -8.06
N GLN A 45 -3.99 -11.29 -8.60
CA GLN A 45 -3.73 -11.36 -10.04
C GLN A 45 -3.67 -12.80 -10.57
N ASP A 46 -3.07 -13.73 -9.81
CA ASP A 46 -3.05 -15.16 -10.17
C ASP A 46 -4.46 -15.75 -10.14
N LYS A 47 -5.32 -15.35 -9.19
CA LYS A 47 -6.74 -15.75 -9.16
C LYS A 47 -7.51 -15.27 -10.38
N ASP A 48 -7.38 -14.00 -10.74
CA ASP A 48 -8.05 -13.46 -11.94
C ASP A 48 -7.53 -14.13 -13.23
N SER A 49 -6.26 -14.52 -13.27
CA SER A 49 -5.64 -15.18 -14.43
C SER A 49 -6.01 -16.67 -14.59
N ASP A 50 -6.44 -17.33 -13.50
CA ASP A 50 -6.93 -18.70 -13.53
C ASP A 50 -8.44 -18.77 -13.85
N GLU A 51 -9.22 -17.72 -13.57
CA GLU A 51 -10.63 -17.64 -13.96
C GLU A 51 -10.84 -17.40 -15.49
N ASP A 52 -9.84 -16.88 -16.21
CA ASP A 52 -9.88 -16.65 -17.67
C ASP A 52 -9.52 -17.89 -18.54
N LYS A 53 -9.18 -19.04 -17.94
CA LYS A 53 -8.75 -20.24 -18.69
C LYS A 53 -9.83 -21.31 -18.90
N ASP A 54 -11.04 -21.11 -18.41
CA ASP A 54 -12.14 -22.10 -18.48
C ASP A 54 -13.28 -21.73 -19.47
N GLU A 55 -13.07 -20.80 -20.41
CA GLU A 55 -14.08 -20.44 -21.44
C GLU A 55 -13.74 -20.88 -22.88
N ASP A 56 -13.03 -22.00 -23.08
CA ASP A 56 -12.89 -22.59 -24.42
C ASP A 56 -13.49 -24.00 -24.50
N PRO A 57 -14.84 -24.14 -24.61
CA PRO A 57 -15.39 -25.35 -25.16
C PRO A 57 -15.18 -25.27 -26.68
N LYS A 58 -14.15 -25.97 -27.16
CA LYS A 58 -14.10 -26.46 -28.54
C LYS A 58 -15.47 -27.02 -28.92
N GLY A 59 -16.11 -26.42 -29.92
CA GLY A 59 -17.36 -26.85 -30.55
C GLY A 59 -17.64 -26.07 -31.81
#